data_AF-A0A3B3C163-F1
#
_entry.id   AF-A0A3B3C163-F1
#
_cell.length_a   1.000
_cell.length_b   1.000
_cell.length_c   1.000
_cell.angle_alpha   90.00
_cell.angle_beta   90.00
_cell.angle_gamma   90.00
#
_symmetry.space_group_name_H-M   'P 1'
#
loop_
_entity.id
_entity.type
_entity.pdbx_description
1 polymer ?
#
loop_
_entity_poly.entity_id
_entity_poly.type
_entity_poly.pdbx_seq_one_letter_code
_entity_poly.pdbx_strand_id
1 'polypeptide(L)'
;MEIIKDPSAQDDKVRHICFWSDAGPDREGLRQRPGHRGGGEVYPGLQLPLLSETEFQLVVLVLLQGFMKRIEEKGVPDDMKGKDKIVFGNIHQIYDWHRDFFVVELEKCLEDHELLAGLFIKHERRLHMYVNYCQNKPKSEYIVAEYDTYFDGIQQDIQSRLSISDFLIKPIQRITKYQLLLKDFLKYSSKAGIDCEQIEKAVDLMSQVPKLCNDMMNLGRLQGFEGNLINQGKLLQQETFFVTEQDGSVLSRSKERRVFLFEKIVIFSELLRKGSSTPGYQFKKCIKVFVLGLEESADNDPCKFVLSSRGSPERFTLQAANVDIKQEWIRHIQDLLDAQNNFLIGEINRTQAQHTLTFSSSTRPPSHLLPLCLPPQEAEGDGCNGVSSTRRVTQDYSAVKENEISVSKGETVQILASNQQNMHLVYRQADSQSPAAEGWVPGYILDTPIKSIKDSSSTSSFPTAVADANNIK
;
A
#
# COMPACT_ATOMS: atom_id res chain seq x y z
N MET A 1 10.42 9.24 22.46
CA MET A 1 10.93 7.91 22.78
C MET A 1 11.01 7.14 21.48
N GLU A 2 12.21 6.92 20.96
CA GLU A 2 12.40 5.86 19.95
C GLU A 2 12.20 4.54 20.68
N ILE A 3 11.09 3.86 20.42
CA ILE A 3 10.80 2.54 21.04
C ILE A 3 11.70 1.46 20.41
N ILE A 4 12.12 1.69 19.17
CA ILE A 4 13.02 0.82 18.42
C ILE A 4 14.40 1.50 18.36
N LYS A 5 15.18 1.40 19.46
CA LYS A 5 16.62 1.70 19.42
C LYS A 5 17.42 0.43 19.14
N ASP A 6 18.63 0.64 18.62
CA ASP A 6 19.61 -0.37 18.19
C ASP A 6 19.43 -1.75 18.86
N PRO A 7 19.06 -2.80 18.10
CA PRO A 7 18.71 -4.12 18.66
C PRO A 7 19.85 -4.80 19.43
N SER A 8 21.08 -4.28 19.34
CA SER A 8 22.23 -4.75 20.11
C SER A 8 22.19 -4.41 21.60
N ALA A 9 21.38 -3.45 22.05
CA ALA A 9 21.43 -2.90 23.42
C ALA A 9 20.41 -3.49 24.42
N GLN A 10 19.56 -4.44 24.02
CA GLN A 10 18.51 -5.01 24.90
C GLN A 10 18.81 -6.43 25.44
N ASP A 11 20.04 -6.91 25.26
CA ASP A 11 20.42 -8.31 25.52
C ASP A 11 20.49 -8.67 27.03
N ASP A 12 20.58 -7.69 27.93
CA ASP A 12 20.76 -7.97 29.37
C ASP A 12 19.49 -8.36 30.13
N LYS A 13 18.29 -8.03 29.62
CA LYS A 13 17.02 -8.42 30.27
C LYS A 13 16.43 -9.72 29.73
N VAL A 14 16.93 -10.23 28.60
CA VAL A 14 16.41 -11.45 27.94
C VAL A 14 16.95 -12.72 28.58
N ARG A 15 18.09 -12.66 29.28
CA ARG A 15 18.71 -13.81 29.95
C ARG A 15 17.85 -14.48 31.04
N HIS A 16 16.82 -13.79 31.55
CA HIS A 16 15.94 -14.33 32.59
C HIS A 16 14.68 -15.06 32.08
N ILE A 17 14.48 -15.14 30.75
CA ILE A 17 13.32 -15.82 30.15
C ILE A 17 13.63 -17.29 29.81
N CYS A 18 14.90 -17.71 29.87
CA CYS A 18 15.28 -19.12 29.76
C CYS A 18 15.04 -19.84 31.10
N PHE A 19 13.83 -20.36 31.32
CA PHE A 19 13.69 -21.60 32.07
C PHE A 19 13.59 -22.73 31.05
N TRP A 20 14.31 -23.82 31.34
CA TRP A 20 14.54 -25.04 30.56
C TRP A 20 15.84 -25.05 29.72
N SER A 21 16.75 -25.91 30.17
CA SER A 21 18.10 -26.26 29.65
C SER A 21 19.27 -25.30 29.92
N ASP A 22 19.73 -25.36 31.17
CA ASP A 22 21.14 -25.20 31.51
C ASP A 22 21.89 -26.47 31.03
N ALA A 23 22.28 -26.49 29.76
CA ALA A 23 23.20 -27.48 29.18
C ALA A 23 23.71 -26.97 27.82
N GLY A 24 24.73 -26.10 27.84
CA GLY A 24 25.51 -25.83 26.63
C GLY A 24 26.48 -26.99 26.37
N PRO A 25 26.64 -27.47 25.12
CA PRO A 25 27.80 -28.26 24.77
C PRO A 25 28.94 -27.35 24.29
N ASP A 26 30.13 -27.71 24.71
CA ASP A 26 31.40 -27.05 24.50
C ASP A 26 31.67 -26.64 23.05
N ARG A 27 32.17 -25.40 22.88
CA ARG A 27 32.81 -24.93 21.65
C ARG A 27 34.25 -25.44 21.62
N GLU A 28 34.47 -26.67 21.19
CA GLU A 28 35.80 -27.07 20.71
C GLU A 28 35.71 -28.24 19.73
N GLY A 29 36.10 -28.00 18.48
CA GLY A 29 36.39 -29.04 17.51
C GLY A 29 35.49 -29.08 16.28
N LEU A 30 35.74 -28.22 15.29
CA LEU A 30 35.45 -28.55 13.89
C LEU A 30 36.65 -28.16 13.02
N ARG A 31 37.60 -29.08 12.89
CA ARG A 31 38.58 -29.11 11.80
C ARG A 31 37.92 -29.76 10.58
N GLN A 32 38.15 -29.15 9.42
CA GLN A 32 37.64 -29.47 8.08
C GLN A 32 37.73 -30.95 7.66
N ARG A 33 36.79 -31.41 6.81
CA ARG A 33 37.06 -32.05 5.50
C ARG A 33 35.84 -31.97 4.56
N PRO A 34 36.05 -31.91 3.22
CA PRO A 34 34.97 -31.77 2.24
C PRO A 34 34.52 -33.13 1.69
N GLY A 35 33.22 -33.30 1.48
CA GLY A 35 32.62 -34.48 0.85
C GLY A 35 31.14 -34.26 0.55
N HIS A 36 30.75 -34.47 -0.71
CA HIS A 36 29.43 -34.21 -1.26
C HIS A 36 28.36 -35.25 -0.86
N ARG A 37 27.12 -34.74 -0.72
CA ARG A 37 25.78 -35.35 -0.90
C ARG A 37 25.31 -36.45 0.07
N GLY A 38 24.21 -36.12 0.77
CA GLY A 38 23.10 -37.05 1.03
C GLY A 38 22.51 -36.97 2.44
N GLY A 39 21.40 -36.24 2.58
CA GLY A 39 20.39 -36.48 3.62
C GLY A 39 20.59 -35.83 4.99
N GLY A 40 19.75 -34.85 5.31
CA GLY A 40 19.21 -34.68 6.67
C GLY A 40 20.09 -34.03 7.74
N GLU A 41 21.13 -33.28 7.41
CA GLU A 41 21.74 -32.37 8.40
C GLU A 41 20.96 -31.06 8.43
N VAL A 42 20.11 -30.90 9.44
CA VAL A 42 19.40 -29.65 9.77
C VAL A 42 20.45 -28.54 9.85
N TYR A 43 20.34 -27.49 9.03
CA TYR A 43 21.27 -26.37 9.16
C TYR A 43 21.07 -25.74 10.54
N PRO A 44 22.10 -25.69 11.40
CA PRO A 44 21.97 -25.16 12.76
C PRO A 44 21.46 -23.71 12.79
N GLY A 45 21.59 -22.99 11.67
CA GLY A 45 21.12 -21.62 11.49
C GLY A 45 19.59 -21.44 11.47
N LEU A 46 18.79 -22.48 11.16
CA LEU A 46 17.32 -22.38 11.12
C LEU A 46 16.61 -22.87 12.38
N GLN A 47 17.25 -23.74 13.15
CA GLN A 47 16.68 -24.24 14.41
C GLN A 47 16.40 -23.10 15.41
N LEU A 48 17.30 -22.11 15.48
CA LEU A 48 17.16 -20.94 16.34
C LEU A 48 15.97 -20.03 15.94
N PRO A 49 15.79 -19.64 14.67
CA PRO A 49 14.59 -18.97 14.20
C PRO A 49 13.30 -19.66 14.58
N LEU A 50 13.20 -20.98 14.34
CA LEU A 50 11.98 -21.74 14.62
C LEU A 50 11.72 -21.81 16.13
N LEU A 51 12.70 -22.19 16.95
CA LEU A 51 12.53 -22.24 18.41
C LEU A 51 12.09 -20.88 18.96
N SER A 52 12.72 -19.80 18.52
CA SER A 52 12.34 -18.46 18.95
C SER A 52 10.95 -18.02 18.47
N GLU A 53 10.45 -18.62 17.39
CA GLU A 53 9.10 -18.39 16.88
C GLU A 53 8.07 -19.12 17.74
N THR A 54 8.33 -20.39 18.09
CA THR A 54 7.47 -21.17 18.99
C THR A 54 7.39 -20.51 20.37
N GLU A 55 8.52 -20.01 20.89
CA GLU A 55 8.56 -19.20 22.11
C GLU A 55 7.70 -17.93 21.97
N PHE A 56 7.84 -17.19 20.87
CA PHE A 56 7.03 -15.99 20.65
C PHE A 56 5.53 -16.30 20.66
N GLN A 57 5.09 -17.36 19.97
CA GLN A 57 3.69 -17.78 19.97
C GLN A 57 3.18 -18.16 21.35
N LEU A 58 3.93 -18.97 22.10
CA LEU A 58 3.56 -19.36 23.46
C LEU A 58 3.37 -18.13 24.35
N VAL A 59 4.26 -17.16 24.20
CA VAL A 59 4.22 -15.98 25.04
C VAL A 59 3.07 -15.04 24.65
N VAL A 60 2.75 -14.90 23.36
CA VAL A 60 1.54 -14.19 22.92
C VAL A 60 0.29 -14.95 23.35
N LEU A 61 0.29 -16.29 23.33
CA LEU A 61 -0.82 -17.09 23.82
C LEU A 61 -1.12 -16.84 25.30
N VAL A 62 -0.09 -16.71 26.14
CA VAL A 62 -0.26 -16.34 27.57
C VAL A 62 -0.93 -14.98 27.71
N LEU A 63 -0.61 -14.01 26.84
CA LEU A 63 -1.28 -12.71 26.85
C LEU A 63 -2.78 -12.84 26.50
N LEU A 64 -3.11 -13.64 25.50
CA LEU A 64 -4.50 -13.83 25.05
C LEU A 64 -5.32 -14.68 26.04
N GLN A 65 -4.83 -15.85 26.42
CA GLN A 65 -5.56 -16.79 27.29
C GLN A 65 -5.43 -16.48 28.78
N GLY A 66 -4.41 -15.72 29.18
CA GLY A 66 -4.23 -15.25 30.55
C GLY A 66 -4.87 -13.90 30.75
N PHE A 67 -4.20 -12.82 30.31
CA PHE A 67 -4.64 -11.45 30.61
C PHE A 67 -6.00 -11.12 29.99
N MET A 68 -6.17 -11.28 28.68
CA MET A 68 -7.44 -10.87 28.03
C MET A 68 -8.63 -11.68 28.55
N LYS A 69 -8.51 -13.01 28.60
CA LYS A 69 -9.55 -13.88 29.16
C LYS A 69 -9.92 -13.47 30.59
N ARG A 70 -8.93 -13.20 31.45
CA ARG A 70 -9.19 -12.79 32.84
C ARG A 70 -9.87 -11.42 32.91
N ILE A 71 -9.49 -10.48 32.03
CA ILE A 71 -10.13 -9.17 31.90
C ILE A 71 -11.59 -9.30 31.43
N GLU A 72 -11.87 -10.19 30.48
CA GLU A 72 -13.23 -10.48 30.03
C GLU A 72 -14.10 -11.06 31.15
N GLU A 73 -13.55 -11.98 31.96
CA GLU A 73 -14.25 -12.59 33.09
C GLU A 73 -14.47 -11.63 34.26
N LYS A 74 -13.47 -10.81 34.60
CA LYS A 74 -13.53 -9.86 35.72
C LYS A 74 -14.32 -8.59 35.37
N GLY A 75 -14.36 -8.26 34.09
CA GLY A 75 -14.79 -6.96 33.60
C GLY A 75 -13.71 -5.88 33.75
N VAL A 76 -13.88 -4.79 33.01
CA VAL A 76 -13.03 -3.59 33.07
C VAL A 76 -13.67 -2.50 33.96
N PRO A 77 -12.88 -1.61 34.57
CA PRO A 77 -13.40 -0.42 35.25
C PRO A 77 -14.33 0.40 34.36
N ASP A 78 -15.33 1.06 34.94
CA ASP A 78 -16.36 1.78 34.19
C ASP A 78 -15.79 2.90 33.31
N ASP A 79 -14.77 3.60 33.80
CA ASP A 79 -14.04 4.66 33.10
C ASP A 79 -13.03 4.15 32.05
N MET A 80 -12.77 2.84 32.04
CA MET A 80 -11.93 2.14 31.06
C MET A 80 -12.74 1.50 29.93
N LYS A 81 -14.07 1.40 30.02
CA LYS A 81 -14.91 0.76 28.99
C LYS A 81 -14.65 1.33 27.59
N GLY A 82 -14.30 0.46 26.65
CA GLY A 82 -13.97 0.81 25.26
C GLY A 82 -12.48 1.13 25.03
N LYS A 83 -11.71 1.42 26.09
CA LYS A 83 -10.25 1.61 26.03
C LYS A 83 -9.48 0.28 26.03
N ASP A 84 -10.09 -0.81 26.49
CA ASP A 84 -9.54 -2.17 26.50
C ASP A 84 -9.06 -2.64 25.12
N LYS A 85 -9.81 -2.33 24.06
CA LYS A 85 -9.41 -2.62 22.67
C LYS A 85 -8.12 -1.90 22.27
N ILE A 86 -7.88 -0.70 22.81
CA ILE A 86 -6.66 0.08 22.55
C ILE A 86 -5.46 -0.52 23.27
N VAL A 87 -5.64 -1.12 24.46
CA VAL A 87 -4.56 -1.78 25.21
C VAL A 87 -3.91 -2.87 24.36
N PHE A 88 -4.72 -3.68 23.68
CA PHE A 88 -4.23 -4.84 22.94
C PHE A 88 -4.04 -4.61 21.44
N GLY A 89 -4.66 -3.58 20.86
CA GLY A 89 -4.57 -3.29 19.44
C GLY A 89 -4.98 -4.48 18.58
N ASN A 90 -4.20 -4.80 17.56
CA ASN A 90 -4.43 -5.93 16.65
C ASN A 90 -3.62 -7.19 17.01
N ILE A 91 -3.28 -7.42 18.28
CA ILE A 91 -2.42 -8.54 18.68
C ILE A 91 -2.99 -9.93 18.34
N HIS A 92 -4.32 -10.10 18.34
CA HIS A 92 -4.96 -11.34 17.87
C HIS A 92 -4.62 -11.63 16.41
N GLN A 93 -4.67 -10.61 15.54
CA GLN A 93 -4.33 -10.76 14.13
C GLN A 93 -2.88 -11.22 13.96
N ILE A 94 -1.97 -10.67 14.76
CA ILE A 94 -0.56 -11.10 14.79
C ILE A 94 -0.51 -12.57 15.21
N TYR A 95 -1.08 -12.90 16.37
CA TYR A 95 -1.06 -14.27 16.89
C TYR A 95 -1.59 -15.31 15.91
N ASP A 96 -2.78 -15.10 15.36
CA ASP A 96 -3.42 -16.05 14.44
C ASP A 96 -2.59 -16.27 13.18
N TRP A 97 -2.02 -15.21 12.59
CA TRP A 97 -1.14 -15.36 11.43
C TRP A 97 0.13 -16.14 11.76
N HIS A 98 0.73 -15.87 12.93
CA HIS A 98 1.91 -16.60 13.36
C HIS A 98 1.58 -18.09 13.60
N ARG A 99 0.50 -18.38 14.33
CA ARG A 99 0.03 -19.73 14.70
C ARG A 99 -0.37 -20.57 13.49
N ASP A 100 -1.26 -20.04 12.67
CA ASP A 100 -1.95 -20.84 11.64
C ASP A 100 -1.14 -20.94 10.34
N PHE A 101 -0.17 -20.06 10.15
CA PHE A 101 0.57 -19.96 8.90
C PHE A 101 2.08 -19.87 9.08
N PHE A 102 2.58 -18.87 9.79
CA PHE A 102 4.01 -18.53 9.71
C PHE A 102 4.93 -19.60 10.31
N VAL A 103 4.57 -20.21 11.44
CA VAL A 103 5.35 -21.33 12.00
C VAL A 103 5.32 -22.55 11.08
N VAL A 104 4.16 -22.89 10.53
CA VAL A 104 4.02 -24.04 9.62
C VAL A 104 4.91 -23.87 8.39
N GLU A 105 5.03 -22.66 7.85
CA GLU A 105 5.94 -22.39 6.74
C GLU A 105 7.42 -22.36 7.16
N LEU A 106 7.73 -21.90 8.38
CA LEU A 106 9.10 -21.96 8.92
C LEU A 106 9.56 -23.40 9.19
N GLU A 107 8.67 -24.28 9.62
CA GLU A 107 8.95 -25.71 9.77
C GLU A 107 9.33 -26.34 8.42
N LYS A 108 8.62 -26.01 7.34
CA LYS A 108 8.99 -26.44 5.98
C LYS A 108 10.37 -25.93 5.55
N CYS A 109 10.77 -24.75 6.04
CA CYS A 109 12.10 -24.21 5.75
C CYS A 109 13.24 -25.05 6.38
N LEU A 110 12.97 -25.84 7.44
CA LEU A 110 13.95 -26.78 7.99
C LEU A 110 14.24 -27.94 7.03
N GLU A 111 13.26 -28.33 6.22
CA GLU A 111 13.42 -29.36 5.19
C GLU A 111 14.08 -28.76 3.93
N ASP A 112 13.65 -27.56 3.52
CA ASP A 112 14.17 -26.85 2.37
C ASP A 112 14.51 -25.38 2.70
N HIS A 113 15.80 -25.10 2.79
CA HIS A 113 16.35 -23.84 3.29
C HIS A 113 16.22 -22.71 2.26
N GLU A 114 16.07 -23.04 0.97
CA GLU A 114 15.91 -22.06 -0.11
C GLU A 114 14.56 -21.33 -0.01
N LEU A 115 13.57 -21.94 0.66
CA LEU A 115 12.24 -21.36 0.86
C LEU A 115 12.24 -20.16 1.82
N LEU A 116 13.23 -20.04 2.71
CA LEU A 116 13.24 -19.04 3.78
C LEU A 116 13.16 -17.61 3.23
N ALA A 117 14.00 -17.28 2.24
CA ALA A 117 14.01 -15.93 1.66
C ALA A 117 12.67 -15.60 0.99
N GLY A 118 12.15 -16.56 0.20
CA GLY A 118 10.86 -16.43 -0.47
C GLY A 118 9.70 -16.25 0.51
N LEU A 119 9.74 -16.89 1.68
CA LEU A 119 8.74 -16.76 2.73
C LEU A 119 8.59 -15.30 3.20
N PHE A 120 9.69 -14.61 3.49
CA PHE A 120 9.64 -13.20 3.92
C PHE A 120 9.25 -12.26 2.79
N ILE A 121 9.84 -12.43 1.60
CA ILE A 121 9.58 -11.56 0.45
C ILE A 121 8.11 -11.64 0.03
N LYS A 122 7.55 -12.85 -0.09
CA LYS A 122 6.17 -13.07 -0.51
C LYS A 122 5.15 -12.49 0.48
N HIS A 123 5.50 -12.40 1.76
CA HIS A 123 4.57 -12.01 2.82
C HIS A 123 4.85 -10.62 3.42
N GLU A 124 5.61 -9.75 2.74
CA GLU A 124 5.85 -8.36 3.13
C GLU A 124 4.56 -7.62 3.54
N ARG A 125 3.50 -7.77 2.73
CA ARG A 125 2.20 -7.13 2.99
C ARG A 125 1.55 -7.62 4.27
N ARG A 126 1.73 -8.91 4.65
CA ARG A 126 1.19 -9.44 5.91
C ARG A 126 1.91 -8.85 7.11
N LEU A 127 3.23 -8.63 7.02
CA LEU A 127 4.02 -8.00 8.08
C LEU A 127 3.59 -6.56 8.41
N HIS A 128 2.83 -5.88 7.53
CA HIS A 128 2.25 -4.57 7.83
C HIS A 128 1.31 -4.58 9.04
N MET A 129 0.82 -5.74 9.49
CA MET A 129 0.09 -5.83 10.76
C MET A 129 0.93 -5.36 11.97
N TYR A 130 2.26 -5.46 11.91
CA TYR A 130 3.15 -4.92 12.93
C TYR A 130 3.21 -3.40 12.92
N VAL A 131 3.04 -2.77 11.76
CA VAL A 131 2.99 -1.30 11.64
C VAL A 131 1.77 -0.75 12.37
N ASN A 132 0.61 -1.40 12.22
CA ASN A 132 -0.61 -1.07 12.96
C ASN A 132 -0.38 -1.21 14.48
N TYR A 133 0.19 -2.34 14.92
CA TYR A 133 0.48 -2.58 16.32
C TYR A 133 1.41 -1.52 16.92
N CYS A 134 2.52 -1.22 16.24
CA CYS A 134 3.49 -0.22 16.66
C CYS A 134 2.88 1.19 16.72
N GLN A 135 2.04 1.57 15.75
CA GLN A 135 1.34 2.86 15.77
C GLN A 135 0.40 2.99 16.98
N ASN A 136 -0.24 1.90 17.39
CA ASN A 136 -1.12 1.88 18.56
C ASN A 136 -0.36 1.85 19.90
N LYS A 137 0.87 1.31 19.94
CA LYS A 137 1.62 1.05 21.19
C LYS A 137 1.70 2.24 22.15
N PRO A 138 1.96 3.50 21.74
CA PRO A 138 2.02 4.62 22.67
C PRO A 138 0.67 4.89 23.39
N LYS A 139 -0.46 4.62 22.72
CA LYS A 139 -1.79 4.75 23.33
C LYS A 139 -2.05 3.62 24.32
N SER A 140 -1.67 2.40 23.94
CA SER A 140 -1.71 1.23 24.83
C SER A 140 -0.90 1.46 26.10
N GLU A 141 0.35 1.95 25.99
CA GLU A 141 1.21 2.25 27.15
C GLU A 141 0.61 3.28 28.09
N TYR A 142 0.02 4.34 27.54
CA TYR A 142 -0.64 5.36 28.34
C TYR A 142 -1.78 4.78 29.18
N ILE A 143 -2.63 3.94 28.57
CA ILE A 143 -3.76 3.31 29.26
C ILE A 143 -3.26 2.30 30.29
N VAL A 144 -2.27 1.48 29.97
CA VAL A 144 -1.70 0.52 30.93
C VAL A 144 -1.14 1.24 32.16
N ALA A 145 -0.44 2.36 31.97
CA ALA A 145 0.08 3.16 33.06
C ALA A 145 -1.02 3.88 33.87
N GLU A 146 -2.10 4.32 33.22
CA GLU A 146 -3.26 4.97 33.88
C GLU A 146 -3.99 3.98 34.81
N TYR A 147 -4.06 2.70 34.43
CA TYR A 147 -4.78 1.64 35.14
C TYR A 147 -3.85 0.59 35.77
N ASP A 148 -2.65 0.98 36.16
CA ASP A 148 -1.59 0.09 36.67
C ASP A 148 -2.10 -0.86 37.79
N THR A 149 -2.79 -0.31 38.79
CA THR A 149 -3.36 -1.08 39.92
C THR A 149 -4.37 -2.16 39.48
N TYR A 150 -5.15 -1.91 38.42
CA TYR A 150 -6.08 -2.89 37.87
C TYR A 150 -5.31 -4.02 37.19
N PHE A 151 -4.33 -3.69 36.36
CA PHE A 151 -3.51 -4.68 35.65
C PHE A 151 -2.62 -5.50 36.58
N ASP A 152 -2.12 -4.92 37.67
CA ASP A 152 -1.44 -5.64 38.74
C ASP A 152 -2.35 -6.68 39.40
N GLY A 153 -3.61 -6.30 39.66
CA GLY A 153 -4.62 -7.24 40.17
C GLY A 153 -4.90 -8.38 39.19
N ILE A 154 -4.98 -8.10 37.90
CA ILE A 154 -5.10 -9.14 36.86
C ILE A 154 -3.87 -10.03 36.83
N GLN A 155 -2.66 -9.46 36.88
CA GLN A 155 -1.39 -10.18 36.89
C GLN A 155 -1.31 -11.17 38.06
N GLN A 156 -1.75 -10.75 39.25
CA GLN A 156 -1.83 -11.60 40.44
C GLN A 156 -2.85 -12.73 40.27
N ASP A 157 -4.03 -12.43 39.73
CA ASP A 157 -5.10 -13.42 39.50
C ASP A 157 -4.63 -14.56 38.58
N ILE A 158 -3.81 -14.26 37.56
CA ILE A 158 -3.24 -15.26 36.64
C ILE A 158 -1.87 -15.78 37.08
N GLN A 159 -1.39 -15.36 38.26
CA GLN A 159 -0.10 -15.74 38.85
C GLN A 159 1.09 -15.51 37.91
N SER A 160 1.02 -14.46 37.08
CA SER A 160 2.07 -14.16 36.11
C SER A 160 3.25 -13.45 36.79
N ARG A 161 4.47 -13.92 36.51
CA ARG A 161 5.71 -13.27 36.94
C ARG A 161 6.03 -11.99 36.17
N LEU A 162 5.49 -11.87 34.96
CA LEU A 162 5.71 -10.74 34.06
C LEU A 162 4.46 -9.84 34.05
N SER A 163 4.68 -8.53 33.95
CA SER A 163 3.62 -7.54 33.80
C SER A 163 2.99 -7.60 32.41
N ILE A 164 1.77 -7.06 32.28
CA ILE A 164 1.12 -6.95 30.96
C ILE A 164 2.01 -6.18 29.95
N SER A 165 2.72 -5.16 30.42
CA SER A 165 3.66 -4.36 29.62
C SER A 165 4.79 -5.22 29.03
N ASP A 166 5.31 -6.18 29.80
CA ASP A 166 6.36 -7.10 29.35
C ASP A 166 5.88 -8.04 28.23
N PHE A 167 4.58 -8.34 28.18
CA PHE A 167 3.99 -9.10 27.07
C PHE A 167 3.69 -8.21 25.87
N LEU A 168 3.15 -7.01 26.08
CA LEU A 168 2.76 -6.09 25.01
C LEU A 168 3.95 -5.55 24.20
N ILE A 169 5.18 -5.61 24.71
CA ILE A 169 6.39 -5.23 23.96
C ILE A 169 6.86 -6.32 22.99
N LYS A 170 6.41 -7.57 23.14
CA LYS A 170 6.96 -8.72 22.41
C LYS A 170 6.77 -8.68 20.90
N PRO A 171 5.64 -8.23 20.33
CA PRO A 171 5.54 -8.08 18.87
C PRO A 171 6.57 -7.08 18.32
N ILE A 172 6.86 -6.00 19.05
CA ILE A 172 7.87 -5.01 18.67
C ILE A 172 9.27 -5.61 18.70
N GLN A 173 9.57 -6.43 19.72
CA GLN A 173 10.82 -7.18 19.79
C GLN A 173 10.93 -8.25 18.70
N ARG A 174 9.81 -8.89 18.32
CA ARG A 174 9.81 -9.94 17.31
C ARG A 174 10.12 -9.38 15.93
N ILE A 175 9.46 -8.29 15.54
CA ILE A 175 9.66 -7.70 14.21
C ILE A 175 11.09 -7.18 14.01
N THR A 176 11.75 -6.71 15.07
CA THR A 176 13.16 -6.27 15.01
C THR A 176 14.15 -7.43 14.99
N LYS A 177 13.77 -8.61 15.49
CA LYS A 177 14.63 -9.81 15.54
C LYS A 177 14.75 -10.50 14.19
N TYR A 178 13.72 -10.48 13.33
CA TYR A 178 13.77 -11.16 12.02
C TYR A 178 14.94 -10.72 11.14
N GLN A 179 15.23 -9.41 11.07
CA GLN A 179 16.40 -8.95 10.30
C GLN A 179 17.74 -9.48 10.86
N LEU A 180 17.85 -9.73 12.16
CA LEU A 180 19.07 -10.26 12.78
C LEU A 180 19.23 -11.73 12.43
N LEU A 181 18.13 -12.51 12.56
CA LEU A 181 18.11 -13.93 12.23
C LEU A 181 18.43 -14.16 10.74
N LEU A 182 17.88 -13.33 9.85
CA LEU A 182 18.18 -13.41 8.42
C LEU A 182 19.62 -12.99 8.10
N LYS A 183 20.19 -11.99 8.80
CA LYS A 183 21.60 -11.60 8.67
C LYS A 183 22.54 -12.71 9.13
N ASP A 184 22.21 -13.37 10.23
CA ASP A 184 22.96 -14.53 10.71
C ASP A 184 22.88 -15.68 9.71
N PHE A 185 21.69 -15.98 9.19
CA PHE A 185 21.52 -16.99 8.14
C PHE A 185 22.34 -16.65 6.88
N LEU A 186 22.24 -15.42 6.37
CA LEU A 186 23.05 -14.93 5.24
C LEU A 186 24.55 -15.16 5.50
N LYS A 187 25.05 -14.83 6.69
CA LYS A 187 26.46 -15.04 7.05
C LYS A 187 26.90 -16.50 6.98
N TYR A 188 26.02 -17.46 7.34
CA TYR A 188 26.31 -18.88 7.20
C TYR A 188 26.22 -19.35 5.74
N SER A 189 25.21 -18.90 5.00
CA SER A 189 25.01 -19.22 3.58
C SER A 189 26.18 -18.75 2.71
N SER A 190 26.68 -17.53 2.92
CA SER A 190 27.85 -17.02 2.19
C SER A 190 29.11 -17.85 2.45
N LYS A 191 29.32 -18.32 3.70
CA LYS A 191 30.45 -19.20 4.04
C LYS A 191 30.34 -20.58 3.42
N ALA A 192 29.12 -21.07 3.21
CA ALA A 192 28.83 -22.33 2.55
C ALA A 192 28.90 -22.24 1.02
N GLY A 193 29.09 -21.03 0.45
CA GLY A 193 29.12 -20.81 -1.00
C GLY A 193 27.75 -20.95 -1.67
N ILE A 194 26.66 -20.77 -0.92
CA ILE A 194 25.29 -20.79 -1.43
C ILE A 194 24.98 -19.41 -2.05
N ASP A 195 24.17 -19.38 -3.11
CA ASP A 195 23.67 -18.13 -3.68
C ASP A 195 22.90 -17.32 -2.63
N CYS A 196 23.30 -16.05 -2.48
CA CYS A 196 22.82 -15.18 -1.42
C CYS A 196 21.85 -14.10 -1.91
N GLU A 197 21.56 -14.01 -3.22
CA GLU A 197 20.77 -12.90 -3.77
C GLU A 197 19.38 -12.78 -3.13
N GLN A 198 18.67 -13.90 -2.97
CA GLN A 198 17.32 -13.90 -2.40
C GLN A 198 17.33 -13.56 -0.90
N ILE A 199 18.32 -14.07 -0.16
CA ILE A 199 18.40 -13.80 1.28
C ILE A 199 18.83 -12.36 1.56
N GLU A 200 19.69 -11.76 0.74
CA GLU A 200 20.04 -10.34 0.81
C GLU A 200 18.78 -9.47 0.64
N LYS A 201 17.95 -9.78 -0.36
CA LYS A 201 16.64 -9.10 -0.56
C LYS A 201 15.73 -9.24 0.66
N ALA A 202 15.66 -10.43 1.26
CA ALA A 202 14.86 -10.66 2.47
C ALA A 202 15.41 -9.87 3.68
N VAL A 203 16.73 -9.79 3.84
CA VAL A 203 17.39 -8.98 4.88
C VAL A 203 17.08 -7.49 4.70
N ASP A 204 17.16 -6.97 3.48
CA ASP A 204 16.87 -5.57 3.18
C ASP A 204 15.41 -5.23 3.47
N LEU A 205 14.48 -6.10 3.06
CA LEU A 205 13.06 -5.97 3.38
C LEU A 205 12.84 -5.96 4.90
N MET A 206 13.37 -6.95 5.62
CA MET A 206 13.18 -7.03 7.07
C MET A 206 13.90 -5.93 7.85
N SER A 207 14.91 -5.29 7.27
CA SER A 207 15.54 -4.09 7.84
C SER A 207 14.68 -2.84 7.66
N GLN A 208 13.77 -2.82 6.69
CA GLN A 208 12.86 -1.70 6.43
C GLN A 208 11.60 -1.74 7.30
N VAL A 209 11.04 -2.93 7.60
CA VAL A 209 9.78 -3.02 8.36
C VAL A 209 9.83 -2.33 9.73
N PRO A 210 10.89 -2.47 10.55
CA PRO A 210 11.00 -1.73 11.81
C PRO A 210 11.10 -0.21 11.61
N LYS A 211 11.78 0.25 10.56
CA LYS A 211 11.85 1.69 10.22
C LYS A 211 10.46 2.23 9.90
N LEU A 212 9.69 1.50 9.09
CA LEU A 212 8.30 1.83 8.78
C LEU A 212 7.41 1.86 10.03
N CYS A 213 7.61 0.93 10.96
CA CYS A 213 6.91 0.95 12.26
C CYS A 213 7.20 2.23 13.05
N ASN A 214 8.47 2.66 13.10
CA ASN A 214 8.89 3.89 13.77
C ASN A 214 8.29 5.15 13.09
N ASP A 215 8.32 5.20 11.76
CA ASP A 215 7.76 6.31 10.98
C ASP A 215 6.26 6.45 11.21
N MET A 216 5.52 5.34 11.14
CA MET A 216 4.06 5.35 11.34
C MET A 216 3.64 5.60 12.79
N MET A 217 4.50 5.29 13.77
CA MET A 217 4.30 5.66 15.17
C MET A 217 4.39 7.18 15.37
N ASN A 218 5.34 7.84 14.69
CA ASN A 218 5.45 9.30 14.71
C ASN A 218 4.29 9.96 13.96
N LEU A 219 3.96 9.42 12.77
CA LEU A 219 2.86 9.92 11.95
C LEU A 219 1.47 9.67 12.55
N GLY A 220 1.32 8.69 13.43
CA GLY A 220 0.08 8.43 14.19
C GLY A 220 -0.37 9.60 15.08
N ARG A 221 0.47 10.63 15.23
CA ARG A 221 0.18 11.90 15.92
C ARG A 221 -0.37 12.99 14.99
N LEU A 222 -0.61 12.68 13.72
CA LEU A 222 -1.20 13.61 12.75
C LEU A 222 -2.59 14.03 13.21
N GLN A 223 -2.76 15.32 13.50
CA GLN A 223 -4.02 15.91 13.95
C GLN A 223 -4.84 16.41 12.76
N GLY A 224 -6.16 16.31 12.84
CA GLY A 224 -7.09 16.87 11.85
C GLY A 224 -7.25 16.07 10.55
N PHE A 225 -6.67 14.87 10.44
CA PHE A 225 -6.94 13.97 9.31
C PHE A 225 -8.16 13.11 9.61
N GLU A 226 -9.24 13.25 8.83
CA GLU A 226 -10.52 12.53 9.00
C GLU A 226 -10.53 11.13 8.35
N GLY A 227 -9.38 10.44 8.34
CA GLY A 227 -9.24 9.12 7.72
C GLY A 227 -8.36 8.17 8.54
N ASN A 228 -8.45 6.88 8.24
CA ASN A 228 -7.55 5.89 8.82
C ASN A 228 -6.26 5.79 7.98
N LEU A 229 -5.13 6.22 8.56
CA LEU A 229 -3.81 6.17 7.92
C LEU A 229 -3.40 4.74 7.52
N ILE A 230 -3.76 3.73 8.31
CA ILE A 230 -3.43 2.32 8.04
C ILE A 230 -4.11 1.85 6.74
N ASN A 231 -5.30 2.38 6.43
CA ASN A 231 -6.04 1.99 5.23
C ASN A 231 -5.50 2.63 3.95
N GLN A 232 -4.54 3.56 4.06
CA GLN A 232 -3.94 4.28 2.94
C GLN A 232 -2.78 3.51 2.27
N GLY A 233 -2.44 2.33 2.78
CA GLY A 233 -1.35 1.50 2.26
C GLY A 233 -0.01 1.78 2.94
N LYS A 234 1.06 1.26 2.35
CA LYS A 234 2.44 1.49 2.82
C LYS A 234 2.79 2.98 2.71
N LEU A 235 3.43 3.53 3.74
CA LEU A 235 4.13 4.82 3.64
C LEU A 235 5.40 4.59 2.83
N LEU A 236 5.47 5.22 1.66
CA LEU A 236 6.55 5.03 0.70
C LEU A 236 7.66 6.05 0.88
N GLN A 237 7.28 7.29 1.18
CA GLN A 237 8.24 8.39 1.32
C GLN A 237 7.69 9.50 2.22
N GLN A 238 8.59 10.24 2.87
CA GLN A 238 8.25 11.45 3.61
C GLN A 238 9.36 12.49 3.50
N GLU A 239 8.99 13.76 3.29
CA GLU A 239 9.98 14.83 3.14
C GLU A 239 9.37 16.21 3.44
N THR A 240 10.23 17.18 3.76
CA THR A 240 9.87 18.59 3.92
C THR A 240 10.08 19.35 2.62
N PHE A 241 9.02 19.97 2.12
CA PHE A 241 9.04 20.81 0.92
C PHE A 241 8.60 22.23 1.22
N PHE A 242 9.05 23.17 0.40
CA PHE A 242 8.39 24.47 0.27
C PHE A 242 7.28 24.32 -0.78
N VAL A 243 6.02 24.44 -0.34
CA VAL A 243 4.84 24.18 -1.16
C VAL A 243 4.12 25.49 -1.47
N THR A 244 3.92 25.74 -2.75
CA THR A 244 3.09 26.83 -3.26
C THR A 244 1.79 26.25 -3.77
N GLU A 245 0.66 26.67 -3.21
CA GLU A 245 -0.68 26.19 -3.60
C GLU A 245 -1.24 27.16 -4.64
N GLN A 246 -1.79 26.63 -5.72
CA GLN A 246 -2.51 27.37 -6.74
C GLN A 246 -3.93 26.80 -6.85
N ASP A 247 -4.91 27.67 -6.72
CA ASP A 247 -6.33 27.35 -6.89
C ASP A 247 -6.90 28.26 -7.98
N GLY A 248 -6.99 27.71 -9.20
CA GLY A 248 -7.32 28.47 -10.40
C GLY A 248 -6.31 29.60 -10.66
N SER A 249 -6.76 30.85 -10.66
CA SER A 249 -5.89 32.02 -10.84
C SER A 249 -5.25 32.54 -9.55
N VAL A 250 -5.61 32.00 -8.40
CA VAL A 250 -5.11 32.47 -7.09
C VAL A 250 -3.89 31.66 -6.69
N LEU A 251 -2.75 32.32 -6.56
CA LEU A 251 -1.50 31.72 -6.13
C LEU A 251 -1.20 32.11 -4.67
N SER A 252 -1.02 31.11 -3.81
CA SER A 252 -0.68 31.32 -2.40
C SER A 252 0.80 31.64 -2.23
N ARG A 253 1.18 32.19 -1.07
CA ARG A 253 2.60 32.21 -0.68
C ARG A 253 3.11 30.79 -0.44
N SER A 254 4.39 30.58 -0.76
CA SER A 254 5.09 29.34 -0.44
C SER A 254 5.17 29.12 1.07
N LYS A 255 4.90 27.88 1.51
CA LYS A 255 4.92 27.49 2.92
C LYS A 255 5.65 26.17 3.10
N GLU A 256 6.40 26.04 4.18
CA GLU A 256 7.01 24.77 4.57
C GLU A 256 5.92 23.74 4.93
N ARG A 257 6.02 22.55 4.35
CA ARG A 257 5.11 21.42 4.58
C ARG A 257 5.91 20.14 4.73
N ARG A 258 5.53 19.31 5.70
CA ARG A 258 5.93 17.90 5.72
C ARG A 258 4.91 17.13 4.89
N VAL A 259 5.37 16.48 3.83
CA VAL A 259 4.55 15.73 2.88
C VAL A 259 4.81 14.24 3.04
N PHE A 260 3.74 13.45 3.06
CA PHE A 260 3.77 12.00 3.20
C PHE A 260 3.16 11.35 1.96
N LEU A 261 3.90 10.46 1.31
CA LEU A 261 3.45 9.68 0.17
C LEU A 261 3.11 8.26 0.62
N PHE A 262 1.83 7.90 0.52
CA PHE A 262 1.35 6.54 0.68
C PHE A 262 0.94 5.96 -0.67
N GLU A 263 0.78 4.63 -0.72
CA GLU A 263 0.27 3.93 -1.91
C GLU A 263 -1.06 4.48 -2.45
N LYS A 264 -1.93 5.03 -1.58
CA LYS A 264 -3.26 5.52 -1.97
C LYS A 264 -3.46 7.03 -1.84
N ILE A 265 -2.57 7.75 -1.16
CA ILE A 265 -2.77 9.17 -0.86
C ILE A 265 -1.45 9.92 -0.64
N VAL A 266 -1.43 11.19 -1.03
CA VAL A 266 -0.41 12.17 -0.66
C VAL A 266 -1.00 13.08 0.41
N ILE A 267 -0.35 13.23 1.56
CA ILE A 267 -0.81 14.07 2.67
C ILE A 267 0.14 15.24 2.88
N PHE A 268 -0.39 16.46 2.90
CA PHE A 268 0.32 17.69 3.22
C PHE A 268 0.03 18.09 4.66
N SER A 269 1.08 18.36 5.43
CA SER A 269 0.97 18.73 6.84
C SER A 269 1.90 19.86 7.25
N GLU A 270 1.59 20.50 8.37
CA GLU A 270 2.43 21.48 9.05
C GLU A 270 3.06 20.86 10.31
N LEU A 271 4.32 21.20 10.59
CA LEU A 271 5.02 20.75 11.77
C LEU A 271 4.65 21.61 12.99
N LEU A 272 4.01 21.02 14.00
CA LEU A 272 3.44 21.74 15.15
C LEU A 272 4.45 22.13 16.24
N ARG A 273 5.59 21.43 16.35
CA ARG A 273 6.62 21.73 17.37
C ARG A 273 8.04 21.56 16.83
N LYS A 274 8.63 22.65 16.36
CA LYS A 274 10.06 22.70 16.02
C LYS A 274 10.89 22.53 17.32
N GLY A 275 11.76 21.53 17.38
CA GLY A 275 12.71 21.33 18.50
C GLY A 275 12.33 20.32 19.59
N SER A 276 11.20 19.61 19.48
CA SER A 276 10.89 18.49 20.39
C SER A 276 11.44 17.16 19.88
N SER A 277 11.78 16.24 20.78
CA SER A 277 12.21 14.87 20.43
C SER A 277 11.10 14.01 19.79
N THR A 278 9.87 14.51 19.72
CA THR A 278 8.76 13.84 19.03
C THR A 278 7.90 14.87 18.27
N PRO A 279 8.18 15.11 16.97
CA PRO A 279 7.44 16.09 16.18
C PRO A 279 5.96 15.73 16.07
N GLY A 280 5.08 16.72 16.22
CA GLY A 280 3.65 16.59 15.94
C GLY A 280 3.32 17.20 14.57
N TYR A 281 2.32 16.65 13.88
CA TYR A 281 1.91 17.10 12.55
C TYR A 281 0.46 17.56 12.57
N GLN A 282 0.16 18.64 11.86
CA GLN A 282 -1.18 19.14 11.62
C GLN A 282 -1.54 18.95 10.16
N PHE A 283 -2.59 18.17 9.90
CA PHE A 283 -3.14 17.99 8.57
C PHE A 283 -3.53 19.34 7.92
N LYS A 284 -3.27 19.48 6.62
CA LYS A 284 -3.69 20.63 5.80
C LYS A 284 -4.51 20.22 4.60
N LYS A 285 -3.97 19.34 3.74
CA LYS A 285 -4.61 18.86 2.52
C LYS A 285 -4.15 17.46 2.17
N CYS A 286 -4.86 16.80 1.26
CA CYS A 286 -4.42 15.54 0.68
C CYS A 286 -4.88 15.41 -0.78
N ILE A 287 -4.19 14.58 -1.54
CA ILE A 287 -4.56 14.18 -2.91
C ILE A 287 -4.58 12.66 -2.93
N LYS A 288 -5.72 12.06 -3.28
CA LYS A 288 -5.80 10.60 -3.43
C LYS A 288 -5.09 10.20 -4.73
N VAL A 289 -4.33 9.11 -4.70
CA VAL A 289 -3.49 8.66 -5.84
C VAL A 289 -4.32 8.43 -7.10
N PHE A 290 -5.60 8.05 -6.99
CA PHE A 290 -6.49 7.86 -8.16
C PHE A 290 -6.82 9.14 -8.96
N VAL A 291 -6.66 10.32 -8.35
CA VAL A 291 -6.79 11.62 -9.03
C VAL A 291 -5.46 12.34 -9.09
N LEU A 292 -4.34 11.69 -8.79
CA LEU A 292 -3.05 12.35 -8.76
C LEU A 292 -2.55 12.63 -10.19
N GLY A 293 -2.20 13.89 -10.45
CA GLY A 293 -1.41 14.30 -11.61
C GLY A 293 0.00 14.68 -11.18
N LEU A 294 0.98 14.37 -12.02
CA LEU A 294 2.39 14.70 -11.82
C LEU A 294 2.91 15.50 -13.01
N GLU A 295 3.61 16.60 -12.74
CA GLU A 295 4.46 17.29 -13.71
C GLU A 295 5.87 17.40 -13.15
N GLU A 296 6.85 16.86 -13.87
CA GLU A 296 8.22 16.70 -13.39
C GLU A 296 9.02 18.01 -13.34
N SER A 297 8.54 19.06 -14.00
CA SER A 297 9.23 20.36 -14.09
C SER A 297 8.28 21.50 -13.77
N ALA A 298 8.81 22.53 -13.11
CA ALA A 298 8.11 23.78 -12.81
C ALA A 298 9.09 24.93 -12.74
N ASP A 299 8.66 26.11 -13.19
CA ASP A 299 9.39 27.38 -13.09
C ASP A 299 10.84 27.36 -13.63
N ASN A 300 11.19 26.41 -14.51
CA ASN A 300 12.58 26.12 -14.92
C ASN A 300 13.55 25.87 -13.74
N ASP A 301 13.02 25.46 -12.58
CA ASP A 301 13.81 25.13 -11.39
C ASP A 301 14.03 23.60 -11.32
N PRO A 302 15.28 23.12 -11.30
CA PRO A 302 15.57 21.70 -11.32
C PRO A 302 15.13 20.99 -10.03
N CYS A 303 14.88 21.71 -8.93
CA CYS A 303 14.42 21.18 -7.65
C CYS A 303 12.89 21.23 -7.48
N LYS A 304 12.14 21.74 -8.47
CA LYS A 304 10.67 21.82 -8.39
C LYS A 304 9.95 20.79 -9.25
N PHE A 305 8.79 20.35 -8.79
CA PHE A 305 7.81 19.53 -9.49
C PHE A 305 6.40 19.90 -9.03
N VAL A 306 5.36 19.50 -9.78
CA VAL A 306 3.96 19.83 -9.46
C VAL A 306 3.15 18.56 -9.23
N LEU A 307 2.36 18.59 -8.17
CA LEU A 307 1.27 17.64 -7.95
C LEU A 307 -0.07 18.35 -8.21
N SER A 308 -0.94 17.73 -8.97
CA SER A 308 -2.29 18.24 -9.24
C SER A 308 -3.34 17.21 -8.88
N SER A 309 -4.57 17.69 -8.62
CA SER A 309 -5.73 16.83 -8.43
C SER A 309 -6.57 16.87 -9.71
N ARG A 310 -6.58 15.78 -10.48
CA ARG A 310 -7.33 15.66 -11.73
C ARG A 310 -8.83 15.92 -11.46
N GLY A 311 -9.43 16.79 -12.26
CA GLY A 311 -10.82 17.24 -12.04
C GLY A 311 -10.97 18.42 -11.08
N SER A 312 -9.88 18.94 -10.52
CA SER A 312 -9.82 20.14 -9.69
C SER A 312 -8.82 21.15 -10.28
N PRO A 313 -9.03 22.47 -10.11
CA PRO A 313 -8.03 23.48 -10.48
C PRO A 313 -6.85 23.53 -9.49
N GLU A 314 -6.87 22.73 -8.42
CA GLU A 314 -5.83 22.69 -7.41
C GLU A 314 -4.51 22.11 -7.92
N ARG A 315 -3.45 22.89 -7.75
CA ARG A 315 -2.08 22.54 -8.08
C ARG A 315 -1.15 22.88 -6.93
N PHE A 316 -0.16 22.04 -6.70
CA PHE A 316 0.82 22.16 -5.64
C PHE A 316 2.20 22.11 -6.26
N THR A 317 2.92 23.23 -6.26
CA THR A 317 4.33 23.27 -6.68
C THR A 317 5.18 22.98 -5.45
N LEU A 318 5.89 21.85 -5.48
CA LEU A 318 6.78 21.40 -4.41
C LEU A 318 8.23 21.70 -4.79
N GLN A 319 8.94 22.43 -3.93
CA GLN A 319 10.38 22.65 -4.05
C GLN A 319 11.13 21.77 -3.06
N ALA A 320 11.91 20.82 -3.58
CA ALA A 320 12.79 19.93 -2.84
C ALA A 320 14.05 20.66 -2.36
N ALA A 321 14.74 20.09 -1.36
CA ALA A 321 16.02 20.61 -0.89
C ALA A 321 17.16 20.41 -1.92
N ASN A 322 17.06 19.36 -2.74
CA ASN A 322 18.00 19.07 -3.82
C ASN A 322 17.32 18.23 -4.93
N VAL A 323 18.03 18.06 -6.04
CA VAL A 323 17.55 17.31 -7.21
C VAL A 323 17.35 15.84 -6.90
N ASP A 324 18.22 15.24 -6.09
CA ASP A 324 18.17 13.80 -5.78
C ASP A 324 16.85 13.43 -5.07
N ILE A 325 16.48 14.22 -4.06
CA ILE A 325 15.19 14.10 -3.36
C ILE A 325 14.03 14.22 -4.34
N LYS A 326 14.06 15.23 -5.22
CA LYS A 326 13.01 15.38 -6.24
C LYS A 326 12.91 14.14 -7.12
N GLN A 327 14.04 13.63 -7.62
CA GLN A 327 14.06 12.49 -8.54
C GLN A 327 13.55 11.21 -7.85
N GLU A 328 13.92 10.99 -6.60
CA GLU A 328 13.40 9.85 -5.82
C GLU A 328 11.88 9.95 -5.62
N TRP A 329 11.36 11.15 -5.34
CA TRP A 329 9.92 11.39 -5.22
C TRP A 329 9.18 11.21 -6.54
N ILE A 330 9.70 11.76 -7.63
CA ILE A 330 9.13 11.59 -8.98
C ILE A 330 9.05 10.11 -9.32
N ARG A 331 10.14 9.36 -9.12
CA ARG A 331 10.17 7.92 -9.39
C ARG A 331 9.09 7.17 -8.59
N HIS A 332 9.00 7.39 -7.28
CA HIS A 332 7.98 6.73 -6.46
C HIS A 332 6.54 7.08 -6.88
N ILE A 333 6.27 8.33 -7.26
CA ILE A 333 4.95 8.74 -7.73
C ILE A 333 4.66 8.12 -9.10
N GLN A 334 5.64 8.08 -10.00
CA GLN A 334 5.50 7.46 -11.31
C GLN A 334 5.22 5.96 -11.19
N ASP A 335 5.95 5.24 -10.33
CA ASP A 335 5.72 3.83 -10.04
C ASP A 335 4.26 3.56 -9.58
N LEU A 336 3.67 4.48 -8.79
CA LEU A 336 2.28 4.39 -8.36
C LEU A 336 1.28 4.64 -9.49
N LEU A 337 1.52 5.68 -10.30
CA LEU A 337 0.67 6.02 -11.43
C LEU A 337 0.69 4.91 -12.48
N ASP A 338 1.86 4.32 -12.73
CA ASP A 338 2.03 3.19 -13.65
C ASP A 338 1.34 1.93 -13.12
N ALA A 339 1.49 1.62 -11.82
CA ALA A 339 0.77 0.50 -11.21
C ALA A 339 -0.75 0.65 -11.32
N GLN A 340 -1.27 1.88 -11.19
CA GLN A 340 -2.70 2.16 -11.35
C GLN A 340 -3.16 2.02 -12.81
N ASN A 341 -2.41 2.56 -13.77
CA ASN A 341 -2.72 2.42 -15.19
C ASN A 341 -2.70 0.94 -15.61
N ASN A 342 -1.70 0.18 -15.16
CA ASN A 342 -1.58 -1.24 -15.44
C ASN A 342 -2.72 -2.06 -14.82
N PHE A 343 -3.21 -1.68 -13.64
CA PHE A 343 -4.40 -2.29 -13.05
C PHE A 343 -5.64 -2.05 -13.91
N LEU A 344 -5.88 -0.81 -14.33
CA LEU A 344 -7.01 -0.45 -15.21
C LEU A 344 -6.94 -1.19 -16.57
N ILE A 345 -5.77 -1.23 -17.20
CA ILE A 345 -5.55 -1.97 -18.45
C ILE A 345 -5.73 -3.49 -18.24
N GLY A 346 -5.25 -4.03 -17.11
CA GLY A 346 -5.39 -5.43 -16.75
C GLY A 346 -6.85 -5.85 -16.50
N GLU A 347 -7.66 -4.99 -15.90
CA GLU A 347 -9.11 -5.20 -15.75
C GLU A 347 -9.82 -5.18 -17.11
N ILE A 348 -9.47 -4.23 -17.98
CA ILE A 348 -9.99 -4.17 -19.36
C ILE A 348 -9.65 -5.47 -20.12
N ASN A 349 -8.40 -5.92 -20.04
CA ASN A 349 -7.94 -7.13 -20.74
C ASN A 349 -8.52 -8.42 -20.16
N ARG A 350 -8.71 -8.54 -18.84
CA ARG A 350 -9.40 -9.69 -18.21
C ARG A 350 -10.86 -9.76 -18.63
N THR A 351 -11.51 -8.61 -18.74
CA THR A 351 -12.89 -8.53 -19.25
C THR A 351 -12.93 -9.02 -20.70
N GLN A 352 -11.97 -8.62 -21.54
CA GLN A 352 -11.87 -9.12 -22.93
C GLN A 352 -11.54 -10.62 -23.02
N ALA A 353 -10.67 -11.16 -22.18
CA ALA A 353 -10.30 -12.59 -22.19
C ALA A 353 -11.45 -13.52 -21.77
N GLN A 354 -12.36 -13.06 -20.91
CA GLN A 354 -13.58 -13.81 -20.56
C GLN A 354 -14.58 -13.88 -21.74
N HIS A 355 -14.53 -12.94 -22.68
CA HIS A 355 -15.31 -13.00 -23.93
C HIS A 355 -14.76 -14.01 -24.94
N THR A 356 -13.45 -14.31 -24.92
CA THR A 356 -12.84 -15.30 -25.82
C THR A 356 -13.11 -16.74 -25.37
N LEU A 357 -13.26 -16.98 -24.07
CA LEU A 357 -13.52 -18.31 -23.49
C LEU A 357 -15.00 -18.70 -23.48
N THR A 358 -15.92 -17.78 -23.78
CA THR A 358 -17.36 -18.06 -23.88
C THR A 358 -17.82 -18.42 -25.29
N PHE A 359 -16.95 -18.30 -26.31
CA PHE A 359 -17.24 -18.69 -27.70
C PHE A 359 -16.65 -20.03 -28.15
N SER A 360 -15.98 -20.78 -27.27
CA SER A 360 -15.38 -22.08 -27.59
C SER A 360 -16.01 -23.22 -26.79
N SER A 361 -17.32 -23.41 -26.94
CA SER A 361 -17.96 -24.70 -26.63
C SER A 361 -19.17 -25.00 -27.51
N SER A 362 -18.95 -25.37 -28.78
CA SER A 362 -19.77 -26.41 -29.44
C SER A 362 -19.17 -26.96 -30.75
N THR A 363 -19.01 -28.29 -30.77
CA THR A 363 -18.96 -29.25 -31.91
C THR A 363 -17.80 -29.27 -32.93
N ARG A 364 -16.89 -30.25 -32.73
CA ARG A 364 -16.17 -31.24 -33.61
C ARG A 364 -15.87 -30.99 -35.13
N PRO A 365 -14.84 -31.69 -35.69
CA PRO A 365 -13.95 -31.20 -36.76
C PRO A 365 -14.38 -31.59 -38.19
N PRO A 366 -13.67 -31.10 -39.22
CA PRO A 366 -12.90 -32.07 -40.01
C PRO A 366 -11.49 -31.62 -40.41
N SER A 367 -10.68 -32.66 -40.63
CA SER A 367 -9.36 -32.71 -41.21
C SER A 367 -9.26 -31.97 -42.55
N HIS A 368 -8.18 -31.23 -42.77
CA HIS A 368 -7.16 -31.44 -43.82
C HIS A 368 -6.40 -30.14 -44.13
N LEU A 369 -5.06 -30.24 -44.05
CA LEU A 369 -4.00 -29.38 -44.60
C LEU A 369 -3.55 -28.15 -43.78
N LEU A 370 -2.37 -28.29 -43.18
CA LEU A 370 -1.43 -27.23 -42.80
C LEU A 370 -0.28 -27.21 -43.84
N PRO A 371 0.69 -26.28 -43.79
CA PRO A 371 0.65 -24.85 -43.43
C PRO A 371 1.46 -23.99 -44.42
N LEU A 372 1.22 -22.68 -44.51
CA LEU A 372 2.30 -21.73 -44.83
C LEU A 372 2.16 -20.45 -44.00
N CYS A 373 3.14 -20.25 -43.13
CA CYS A 373 3.47 -19.00 -42.48
C CYS A 373 3.75 -17.90 -43.52
N LEU A 374 3.22 -16.71 -43.27
CA LEU A 374 3.82 -15.42 -43.64
C LEU A 374 3.42 -14.39 -42.54
N PRO A 375 4.30 -13.43 -42.21
CA PRO A 375 4.19 -12.60 -41.01
C PRO A 375 3.20 -11.44 -41.19
N PRO A 376 2.64 -10.86 -40.10
CA PRO A 376 1.89 -9.62 -40.22
C PRO A 376 2.86 -8.46 -40.45
N GLN A 377 2.64 -7.80 -41.58
CA GLN A 377 3.19 -6.52 -41.98
C GLN A 377 2.63 -5.42 -41.06
N GLU A 378 3.48 -4.47 -40.69
CA GLU A 378 3.15 -3.27 -39.95
C GLU A 378 1.99 -2.50 -40.60
N ALA A 379 1.02 -2.07 -39.79
CA ALA A 379 0.05 -1.06 -40.16
C ALA A 379 -0.11 -0.11 -38.97
N GLU A 380 0.52 1.06 -39.10
CA GLU A 380 0.17 2.27 -38.38
C GLU A 380 -1.31 2.63 -38.60
N GLY A 381 -1.97 3.20 -37.59
CA GLY A 381 -3.33 3.67 -37.76
C GLY A 381 -4.04 4.15 -36.51
N ASP A 382 -3.68 5.36 -36.09
CA ASP A 382 -4.58 6.40 -35.57
C ASP A 382 -5.08 6.30 -34.12
N GLY A 383 -4.52 7.18 -33.30
CA GLY A 383 -4.96 7.46 -31.93
C GLY A 383 -6.28 8.22 -31.92
N CYS A 384 -7.17 7.87 -31.00
CA CYS A 384 -8.38 8.63 -30.76
C CYS A 384 -8.27 9.42 -29.45
N ASN A 385 -8.30 10.74 -29.59
CA ASN A 385 -8.30 11.75 -28.54
C ASN A 385 -9.41 11.51 -27.50
N GLY A 386 -9.04 11.54 -26.22
CA GLY A 386 -9.96 11.53 -25.09
C GLY A 386 -10.79 12.79 -25.00
N VAL A 387 -11.92 12.84 -25.70
CA VAL A 387 -13.00 13.79 -25.44
C VAL A 387 -13.97 13.13 -24.48
N SER A 388 -14.01 13.61 -23.24
CA SER A 388 -15.04 13.21 -22.28
C SER A 388 -16.41 13.61 -22.82
N SER A 389 -17.20 12.62 -23.23
CA SER A 389 -18.48 12.85 -23.89
C SER A 389 -19.53 13.11 -22.81
N THR A 390 -20.05 14.34 -22.74
CA THR A 390 -21.18 14.67 -21.87
C THR A 390 -22.49 14.28 -22.56
N ARG A 391 -23.43 13.65 -21.85
CA ARG A 391 -24.72 13.19 -22.37
C ARG A 391 -25.89 13.66 -21.53
N ARG A 392 -27.07 13.80 -22.14
CA ARG A 392 -28.30 14.19 -21.45
C ARG A 392 -29.16 12.97 -21.10
N VAL A 393 -29.68 12.96 -19.89
CA VAL A 393 -30.61 11.94 -19.40
C VAL A 393 -32.00 12.19 -20.00
N THR A 394 -32.54 11.19 -20.70
CA THR A 394 -33.80 11.29 -21.45
C THR A 394 -35.03 10.86 -20.64
N GLN A 395 -34.82 10.10 -19.55
CA GLN A 395 -35.86 9.64 -18.63
C GLN A 395 -35.31 9.42 -17.22
N ASP A 396 -36.18 9.54 -16.22
CA ASP A 396 -35.82 9.28 -14.82
C ASP A 396 -35.38 7.83 -14.62
N TYR A 397 -34.33 7.62 -13.84
CA TYR A 397 -33.82 6.30 -13.47
C TYR A 397 -33.51 6.26 -11.97
N SER A 398 -33.92 5.17 -11.32
CA SER A 398 -33.58 4.90 -9.93
C SER A 398 -32.60 3.74 -9.86
N ALA A 399 -31.51 3.91 -9.10
CA ALA A 399 -30.50 2.87 -8.90
C ALA A 399 -31.13 1.59 -8.35
N VAL A 400 -30.86 0.45 -9.01
CA VAL A 400 -31.37 -0.87 -8.60
C VAL A 400 -30.28 -1.67 -7.89
N LYS A 401 -29.01 -1.29 -8.06
CA LYS A 401 -27.82 -1.94 -7.48
C LYS A 401 -26.93 -0.91 -6.76
N GLU A 402 -26.10 -1.38 -5.85
CA GLU A 402 -25.18 -0.56 -5.05
C GLU A 402 -24.16 0.24 -5.90
N ASN A 403 -23.90 -0.20 -7.13
CA ASN A 403 -22.98 0.45 -8.07
C ASN A 403 -23.68 1.33 -9.11
N GLU A 404 -25.00 1.50 -9.05
CA GLU A 404 -25.78 2.35 -9.95
C GLU A 404 -26.13 3.68 -9.25
N ILE A 405 -26.38 4.73 -10.03
CA ILE A 405 -26.87 6.01 -9.49
C ILE A 405 -28.25 6.35 -10.04
N SER A 406 -29.08 6.99 -9.22
CA SER A 406 -30.35 7.55 -9.68
C SER A 406 -30.09 8.85 -10.43
N VAL A 407 -30.78 9.09 -11.54
CA VAL A 407 -30.67 10.32 -12.33
C VAL A 407 -32.05 10.77 -12.79
N SER A 408 -32.25 12.07 -12.87
CA SER A 408 -33.52 12.67 -13.32
C SER A 408 -33.46 13.07 -14.79
N LYS A 409 -34.60 13.01 -15.47
CA LYS A 409 -34.78 13.46 -16.85
C LYS A 409 -34.37 14.91 -16.99
N GLY A 410 -33.50 15.18 -17.96
CA GLY A 410 -32.96 16.51 -18.23
C GLY A 410 -31.61 16.78 -17.56
N GLU A 411 -31.15 15.91 -16.64
CA GLU A 411 -29.80 15.98 -16.08
C GLU A 411 -28.75 15.76 -17.16
N THR A 412 -27.59 16.37 -16.94
CA THR A 412 -26.43 16.24 -17.80
C THR A 412 -25.35 15.47 -17.06
N VAL A 413 -24.90 14.35 -17.62
CA VAL A 413 -23.96 13.43 -17.01
C VAL A 413 -22.71 13.27 -17.87
N GLN A 414 -21.56 13.10 -17.22
CA GLN A 414 -20.29 12.90 -17.91
C GLN A 414 -20.02 11.41 -18.08
N ILE A 415 -19.81 10.94 -19.32
CA ILE A 415 -19.50 9.53 -19.58
C ILE A 415 -18.03 9.28 -19.24
N LEU A 416 -17.79 8.41 -18.26
CA LEU A 416 -16.46 7.97 -17.85
C LEU A 416 -16.07 6.67 -18.56
N ALA A 417 -17.01 5.73 -18.68
CA ALA A 417 -16.81 4.46 -19.38
C ALA A 417 -18.15 3.90 -19.90
N SER A 418 -18.09 2.94 -20.81
CA SER A 418 -19.28 2.21 -21.33
C SER A 418 -18.97 0.73 -21.38
N ASN A 419 -19.95 -0.14 -21.10
CA ASN A 419 -19.79 -1.60 -21.18
C ASN A 419 -20.64 -2.23 -22.30
N GLN A 420 -20.43 -3.53 -22.57
CA GLN A 420 -21.16 -4.26 -23.63
C GLN A 420 -22.63 -4.55 -23.30
N GLN A 421 -23.07 -4.35 -22.05
CA GLN A 421 -24.48 -4.44 -21.64
C GLN A 421 -25.25 -3.14 -21.89
N ASN A 422 -24.66 -2.22 -22.66
CA ASN A 422 -25.17 -0.87 -22.86
C ASN A 422 -25.41 -0.16 -21.52
N MET A 423 -24.49 -0.30 -20.56
CA MET A 423 -24.43 0.53 -19.35
C MET A 423 -23.28 1.51 -19.49
N HIS A 424 -23.44 2.70 -18.93
CA HIS A 424 -22.43 3.75 -18.91
C HIS A 424 -22.08 4.09 -17.47
N LEU A 425 -20.80 4.09 -17.15
CA LEU A 425 -20.29 4.66 -15.91
C LEU A 425 -20.30 6.17 -16.09
N VAL A 426 -21.05 6.85 -15.25
CA VAL A 426 -21.23 8.30 -15.35
C VAL A 426 -20.87 9.00 -14.07
N TYR A 427 -20.38 10.23 -14.22
CA TYR A 427 -20.27 11.18 -13.14
C TYR A 427 -21.42 12.18 -13.22
N ARG A 428 -22.21 12.26 -12.15
CA ARG A 428 -23.27 13.27 -11.95
C ARG A 428 -22.74 14.34 -10.99
N GLN A 429 -22.78 15.60 -11.41
CA GLN A 429 -22.46 16.73 -10.53
C GLN A 429 -23.50 16.89 -9.42
N ALA A 430 -23.13 17.58 -8.34
CA ALA A 430 -24.08 17.89 -7.27
C ALA A 430 -25.15 18.87 -7.77
N ASP A 431 -26.39 18.64 -7.36
CA ASP A 431 -27.49 19.57 -7.61
C ASP A 431 -28.25 19.88 -6.30
N SER A 432 -29.37 20.58 -6.41
CA SER A 432 -30.19 20.95 -5.24
C SER A 432 -30.87 19.76 -4.54
N GLN A 433 -30.91 18.58 -5.16
CA GLN A 433 -31.65 17.40 -4.70
C GLN A 433 -30.74 16.25 -4.29
N SER A 434 -29.47 16.22 -4.74
CA SER A 434 -28.55 15.13 -4.47
C SER A 434 -27.07 15.53 -4.60
N PRO A 435 -26.16 14.94 -3.80
CA PRO A 435 -24.72 15.20 -3.90
C PRO A 435 -24.14 14.66 -5.20
N ALA A 436 -22.93 15.10 -5.55
CA ALA A 436 -22.19 14.54 -6.67
C ALA A 436 -21.99 13.03 -6.46
N ALA A 437 -22.22 12.24 -7.50
CA ALA A 437 -22.21 10.79 -7.41
C ALA A 437 -21.65 10.18 -8.70
N GLU A 438 -20.96 9.05 -8.54
CA GLU A 438 -20.46 8.24 -9.65
C GLU A 438 -21.11 6.87 -9.58
N GLY A 439 -21.57 6.38 -10.73
CA GLY A 439 -22.06 5.02 -10.84
C GLY A 439 -22.66 4.72 -12.21
N TRP A 440 -23.17 3.50 -12.35
CA TRP A 440 -23.66 2.99 -13.61
C TRP A 440 -25.09 3.45 -13.89
N VAL A 441 -25.36 3.80 -15.14
CA VAL A 441 -26.72 4.02 -15.67
C VAL A 441 -26.91 3.29 -17.00
N PRO A 442 -28.13 2.81 -17.32
CA PRO A 442 -28.38 2.18 -18.62
C PRO A 442 -28.31 3.15 -19.79
N GLY A 443 -27.73 2.75 -20.91
CA GLY A 443 -27.58 3.57 -22.12
C GLY A 443 -28.90 3.93 -22.79
N TYR A 444 -29.97 3.17 -22.53
CA TYR A 444 -31.30 3.51 -23.02
C TYR A 444 -31.91 4.74 -22.32
N ILE A 445 -31.34 5.21 -21.21
CA ILE A 445 -31.74 6.46 -20.53
C ILE A 445 -30.92 7.68 -20.98
N LEU A 446 -29.97 7.51 -21.91
CA LEU A 446 -29.10 8.57 -22.40
C LEU A 446 -29.43 8.89 -23.86
N ASP A 447 -29.18 10.13 -24.28
CA ASP A 447 -29.32 10.53 -25.67
C ASP A 447 -28.33 9.81 -26.60
N THR A 448 -28.76 9.55 -27.84
CA THR A 448 -27.89 8.99 -28.88
C THR A 448 -26.81 9.99 -29.28
N PRO A 449 -25.56 9.54 -29.51
CA PRO A 449 -24.47 10.44 -29.89
C PRO A 449 -24.76 11.06 -31.26
N ILE A 450 -24.77 12.39 -31.33
CA ILE A 450 -24.89 13.12 -32.60
C ILE A 450 -23.61 12.84 -33.41
N LYS A 451 -23.72 12.00 -34.44
CA LYS A 451 -22.66 11.87 -35.46
C LYS A 451 -22.69 13.12 -36.33
N SER A 452 -21.66 13.96 -36.26
CA SER A 452 -21.43 15.01 -37.24
C SER A 452 -21.24 14.38 -38.61
N ILE A 453 -22.19 14.58 -39.52
CA ILE A 453 -22.09 14.15 -40.92
C ILE A 453 -20.99 15.00 -41.58
N LYS A 454 -19.89 14.36 -41.97
CA LYS A 454 -18.86 14.93 -42.84
C LYS A 454 -19.21 14.52 -44.28
N ASP A 455 -19.75 15.44 -45.06
CA ASP A 455 -19.80 15.27 -46.51
C ASP A 455 -18.40 15.51 -47.09
N SER A 456 -17.89 14.54 -47.84
CA SER A 456 -16.64 14.63 -48.58
C SER A 456 -16.90 14.23 -50.03
N SER A 457 -16.83 15.20 -50.94
CA SER A 457 -16.48 14.96 -52.34
C SER A 457 -15.66 16.14 -52.87
N SER A 458 -14.36 15.92 -52.99
CA SER A 458 -13.42 16.76 -53.73
C SER A 458 -13.12 16.07 -55.07
N THR A 459 -13.32 16.79 -56.17
CA THR A 459 -12.63 16.55 -57.43
C THR A 459 -12.12 17.88 -57.95
N SER A 460 -10.81 17.94 -58.16
CA SER A 460 -10.07 19.06 -58.74
C SER A 460 -9.97 18.92 -60.26
N SER A 461 -9.96 20.04 -60.97
CA SER A 461 -9.45 20.17 -62.35
C SER A 461 -9.01 21.62 -62.58
N PHE A 462 -7.76 21.82 -63.03
CA PHE A 462 -7.10 23.12 -63.27
C PHE A 462 -7.46 23.75 -64.67
N PRO A 463 -6.77 24.80 -65.20
CA PRO A 463 -7.24 26.20 -65.29
C PRO A 463 -7.33 26.71 -66.75
N THR A 464 -7.71 27.99 -66.97
CA THR A 464 -7.11 28.98 -67.93
C THR A 464 -8.09 30.07 -68.41
N ALA A 465 -7.59 31.32 -68.39
CA ALA A 465 -8.02 32.56 -69.08
C ALA A 465 -9.31 33.26 -68.55
N VAL A 466 -9.44 34.60 -68.52
CA VAL A 466 -8.89 35.70 -69.34
C VAL A 466 -8.75 36.97 -68.48
N ALA A 467 -7.82 37.85 -68.87
CA ALA A 467 -7.54 39.18 -68.36
C ALA A 467 -8.67 40.23 -68.59
N ASP A 468 -8.72 41.24 -67.72
CA ASP A 468 -8.82 42.69 -68.04
C ASP A 468 -8.92 43.47 -66.71
N ALA A 469 -7.86 44.17 -66.28
CA ALA A 469 -7.58 45.58 -66.56
C ALA A 469 -8.55 46.57 -65.85
N ASN A 470 -8.12 47.21 -64.75
CA ASN A 470 -7.76 48.64 -64.75
C ASN A 470 -7.61 49.28 -63.35
N ASN A 471 -6.44 49.92 -63.19
CA ASN A 471 -6.18 51.26 -62.64
C ASN A 471 -6.27 51.59 -61.14
N ILE A 472 -5.06 51.66 -60.56
CA ILE A 472 -4.48 52.77 -59.77
C ILE A 472 -5.37 54.02 -59.57
N LYS A 473 -5.65 54.34 -58.30
CA LYS A 473 -5.26 55.61 -57.66
C LYS A 473 -5.25 55.48 -56.15
#